data_AF-A0AAV6XXI1-F1
#
_entry.id   AF-A0AAV6XXI1-F1
#
_cell.length_a   1.000
_cell.length_b   1.000
_cell.length_c   1.000
_cell.angle_alpha   90.00
_cell.angle_beta   90.00
_cell.angle_gamma   90.00
#
_symmetry.space_group_name_H-M   'P 1'
#
loop_
_entity.id
_entity.type
_entity.pdbx_description
1 polymer ?
#
loop_
_entity_poly.entity_id
_entity_poly.type
_entity_poly.pdbx_seq_one_letter_code
_entity_poly.pdbx_strand_id
1 'polypeptide(L)'
;MKIVTYNVNGLRPRVSQFGSLRKLLDSLDADIICLQETKLSRQEMRGDLVQAEGYESFFSCTRTSDKGRTGYSGVATFCRVKAAFLSNEVALPVSAEEGFTGVLGNSLESGSRKNQCPSTVEGLEDFTINELLKIDGEGRCIITDHVHFVLFNIYGPRAESDDTERVQFKLNFFNILQKRWDSLLCQGRRIFVVGDLNIAPSAIDRCDAGPDFEKNKFRTWFRSLLVRNGGLFYDVFREKHPERREAYTCWATNSGAEEFNFGSRIDHILSAGPCLHEEENQGHSLLTCHVEECDILELFRRWKPGDTHRWKAGRNVKLEGSDHVPVYMRLVEIPNIEKHNTPSLSTRYCAQWGVDEVKQIIVEQNDENNHNRDF
;
A
#
# COMPACT_ATOMS: atom_id res chain seq x y z
N MET A 1 -7.60 14.28 -8.39
CA MET A 1 -7.25 12.86 -8.16
C MET A 1 -7.36 12.56 -6.68
N LYS A 2 -7.87 11.39 -6.27
CA LYS A 2 -7.93 10.95 -4.87
C LYS A 2 -7.12 9.67 -4.65
N ILE A 3 -6.28 9.67 -3.62
CA ILE A 3 -5.52 8.50 -3.18
C ILE A 3 -6.02 8.08 -1.80
N VAL A 4 -6.34 6.81 -1.64
CA VAL A 4 -6.77 6.20 -0.37
C VAL A 4 -5.74 5.17 0.07
N THR A 5 -5.45 5.13 1.36
CA THR A 5 -4.66 4.06 1.99
C THR A 5 -5.44 3.41 3.11
N TYR A 6 -5.37 2.07 3.20
CA TYR A 6 -6.20 1.30 4.13
C TYR A 6 -5.58 -0.06 4.47
N ASN A 7 -5.18 -0.26 5.73
CA ASN A 7 -4.89 -1.59 6.23
C ASN A 7 -6.21 -2.37 6.36
N VAL A 8 -6.39 -3.41 5.53
CA VAL A 8 -7.64 -4.16 5.43
C VAL A 8 -7.74 -5.32 6.40
N ASN A 9 -6.64 -5.66 7.08
CA ASN A 9 -6.54 -6.81 7.98
C ASN A 9 -7.12 -8.10 7.34
N GLY A 10 -6.65 -8.40 6.14
CA GLY A 10 -7.10 -9.48 5.27
C GLY A 10 -8.08 -9.01 4.19
N LEU A 11 -7.71 -9.19 2.93
CA LEU A 11 -8.52 -8.76 1.79
C LEU A 11 -9.78 -9.61 1.61
N ARG A 12 -9.68 -10.94 1.76
CA ARG A 12 -10.81 -11.89 1.60
C ARG A 12 -12.05 -11.52 2.43
N PRO A 13 -11.96 -11.30 3.76
CA PRO A 13 -13.13 -10.94 4.54
C PRO A 13 -13.71 -9.58 4.12
N ARG A 14 -12.90 -8.64 3.63
CA ARG A 14 -13.41 -7.37 3.10
C ARG A 14 -14.18 -7.57 1.79
N VAL A 15 -13.62 -8.33 0.85
CA VAL A 15 -14.30 -8.66 -0.40
C VAL A 15 -15.64 -9.35 -0.13
N SER A 16 -15.68 -10.29 0.81
CA SER A 16 -16.91 -10.96 1.24
C SER A 16 -17.93 -9.99 1.85
N GLN A 17 -17.48 -9.08 2.72
CA GLN A 17 -18.35 -8.06 3.34
C GLN A 17 -19.04 -7.16 2.31
N PHE A 18 -18.32 -6.74 1.26
CA PHE A 18 -18.85 -5.88 0.19
C PHE A 18 -19.50 -6.69 -0.95
N GLY A 19 -19.43 -8.02 -0.90
CA GLY A 19 -19.92 -8.96 -1.91
C GLY A 19 -19.07 -9.09 -3.18
N SER A 20 -18.13 -8.17 -3.43
CA SER A 20 -17.15 -8.28 -4.53
C SER A 20 -16.00 -7.29 -4.32
N LEU A 21 -14.85 -7.55 -4.94
CA LEU A 21 -13.72 -6.63 -4.93
C LEU A 21 -14.09 -5.28 -5.55
N ARG A 22 -14.81 -5.30 -6.68
CA ARG A 22 -15.25 -4.06 -7.35
C ARG A 22 -16.08 -3.17 -6.43
N LYS A 23 -17.06 -3.73 -5.72
CA LYS A 23 -17.89 -2.97 -4.76
C LYS A 23 -17.08 -2.42 -3.59
N LEU A 24 -16.09 -3.16 -3.10
CA LEU A 24 -15.16 -2.65 -2.09
C LEU A 24 -14.39 -1.43 -2.61
N LEU A 25 -13.78 -1.53 -3.79
CA LEU A 25 -12.99 -0.43 -4.38
C LEU A 25 -13.85 0.80 -4.68
N ASP A 26 -15.04 0.60 -5.27
CA ASP A 26 -15.97 1.69 -5.58
C ASP A 26 -16.46 2.41 -4.31
N SER A 27 -16.59 1.69 -3.19
CA SER A 27 -16.99 2.30 -1.90
C SER A 27 -15.97 3.28 -1.33
N LEU A 28 -14.69 3.17 -1.71
CA LEU A 28 -13.62 4.07 -1.29
C LEU A 28 -13.57 5.34 -2.17
N ASP A 29 -14.23 5.31 -3.33
CA ASP A 29 -14.37 6.42 -4.27
C ASP A 29 -13.04 7.13 -4.54
N ALA A 30 -12.04 6.38 -5.01
CA ALA A 30 -10.69 6.87 -5.23
C ALA A 30 -10.12 6.45 -6.59
N ASP A 31 -9.11 7.17 -7.05
CA ASP A 31 -8.38 6.87 -8.28
C ASP A 31 -7.25 5.89 -8.03
N ILE A 32 -6.57 6.00 -6.88
CA ILE A 32 -5.53 5.06 -6.43
C ILE A 32 -5.89 4.59 -5.03
N ILE A 33 -5.92 3.27 -4.82
CA ILE A 33 -6.26 2.62 -3.55
C ILE A 33 -5.11 1.72 -3.13
N CYS A 34 -4.49 2.03 -2.00
CA CYS A 34 -3.37 1.29 -1.42
C CYS A 34 -3.88 0.48 -0.23
N LEU A 35 -3.86 -0.85 -0.35
CA LEU A 35 -4.28 -1.77 0.70
C LEU A 35 -3.05 -2.40 1.37
N GLN A 36 -3.08 -2.51 2.70
CA GLN A 36 -2.09 -3.21 3.51
C GLN A 36 -2.70 -4.40 4.24
N GLU A 37 -1.85 -5.35 4.65
CA GLU A 37 -2.25 -6.65 5.20
C GLU A 37 -3.28 -7.36 4.32
N THR A 38 -2.99 -7.52 3.03
CA THR A 38 -3.89 -8.27 2.14
C THR A 38 -4.05 -9.73 2.58
N LYS A 39 -3.02 -10.29 3.25
CA LYS A 39 -2.94 -11.67 3.74
C LYS A 39 -3.19 -12.70 2.64
N LEU A 40 -2.67 -12.40 1.45
CA LEU A 40 -2.70 -13.30 0.31
C LEU A 40 -1.28 -13.82 0.05
N SER A 41 -1.16 -15.13 -0.18
CA SER A 41 0.01 -15.70 -0.84
C SER A 41 -0.13 -15.63 -2.37
N ARG A 42 0.96 -15.85 -3.10
CA ARG A 42 0.94 -15.85 -4.58
C ARG A 42 0.00 -16.90 -5.17
N GLN A 43 -0.08 -18.08 -4.55
CA GLN A 43 -0.95 -19.18 -5.00
C GLN A 43 -2.44 -18.86 -4.78
N GLU A 44 -2.72 -17.87 -3.95
CA GLU A 44 -4.08 -17.47 -3.59
C GLU A 44 -4.61 -16.28 -4.41
N MET A 45 -3.80 -15.73 -5.31
CA MET A 45 -4.14 -14.59 -6.18
C MET A 45 -5.10 -15.00 -7.30
N ARG A 46 -6.34 -15.31 -6.91
CA ARG A 46 -7.45 -15.60 -7.82
C ARG A 46 -8.02 -14.31 -8.40
N GLY A 47 -8.58 -14.39 -9.61
CA GLY A 47 -9.11 -13.23 -10.35
C GLY A 47 -10.12 -12.41 -9.55
N ASP A 48 -11.00 -13.06 -8.78
CA ASP A 48 -12.01 -12.41 -7.94
C ASP A 48 -11.44 -11.56 -6.78
N LEU A 49 -10.16 -11.76 -6.43
CA LEU A 49 -9.48 -11.06 -5.34
C LEU A 49 -8.45 -10.05 -5.81
N VAL A 50 -8.01 -10.15 -7.06
CA VAL A 50 -6.91 -9.32 -7.57
C VAL A 50 -7.31 -8.52 -8.80
N GLN A 51 -8.35 -8.91 -9.53
CA GLN A 51 -8.85 -8.23 -10.72
C GLN A 51 -10.24 -7.64 -10.47
N ALA A 52 -10.40 -6.36 -10.78
CA ALA A 52 -11.69 -5.68 -10.78
C ALA A 52 -11.80 -4.86 -12.06
N GLU A 53 -12.93 -4.99 -12.77
CA GLU A 53 -13.19 -4.19 -13.97
C GLU A 53 -13.02 -2.70 -13.65
N GLY A 54 -12.32 -1.96 -14.52
CA GLY A 54 -12.03 -0.53 -14.33
C GLY A 54 -10.87 -0.23 -13.37
N TYR A 55 -10.15 -1.25 -12.90
CA TYR A 55 -8.93 -1.09 -12.10
C TYR A 55 -7.81 -2.01 -12.58
N GLU A 56 -6.60 -1.47 -12.63
CA GLU A 56 -5.37 -2.27 -12.68
C GLU A 56 -4.82 -2.44 -11.27
N SER A 57 -4.15 -3.56 -11.00
CA SER A 57 -3.66 -3.85 -9.66
C SER A 57 -2.25 -4.43 -9.65
N PHE A 58 -1.52 -4.09 -8.59
CA PHE A 58 -0.13 -4.46 -8.37
C PHE A 58 0.02 -4.96 -6.95
N PHE A 59 0.66 -6.11 -6.75
CA PHE A 59 0.73 -6.78 -5.46
C PHE A 59 2.16 -7.13 -5.08
N SER A 60 2.44 -7.03 -3.78
CA SER A 60 3.59 -7.68 -3.16
C SER A 60 3.07 -8.63 -2.10
N CYS A 61 3.38 -9.91 -2.27
CA CYS A 61 2.95 -10.97 -1.36
C CYS A 61 4.17 -11.51 -0.62
N THR A 62 3.96 -11.98 0.60
CA THR A 62 5.03 -12.62 1.36
C THR A 62 5.58 -13.84 0.61
N ARG A 63 6.90 -13.97 0.61
CA ARG A 63 7.65 -15.07 -0.02
C ARG A 63 8.16 -16.07 1.01
N THR A 64 8.04 -15.77 2.32
CA THR A 64 8.38 -16.72 3.38
C THR A 64 7.31 -17.80 3.53
N SER A 65 7.76 -19.03 3.72
CA SER A 65 6.94 -20.19 4.09
C SER A 65 7.12 -20.60 5.55
N ASP A 66 7.72 -19.74 6.38
CA ASP A 66 7.90 -20.03 7.81
C ASP A 66 6.55 -20.29 8.48
N LYS A 67 6.51 -21.21 9.43
CA LYS A 67 5.27 -21.56 10.15
C LYS A 67 4.65 -20.30 10.77
N GLY A 68 3.38 -20.05 10.47
CA GLY A 68 2.64 -18.87 10.94
C GLY A 68 2.87 -17.59 10.12
N ARG A 69 3.71 -17.64 9.07
CA ARG A 69 4.01 -16.51 8.17
C ARG A 69 3.59 -16.76 6.71
N THR A 70 3.00 -17.91 6.42
CA THR A 70 2.36 -18.21 5.13
C THR A 70 1.11 -17.36 4.97
N GLY A 71 1.02 -16.56 3.90
CA GLY A 71 -0.10 -15.62 3.70
C GLY A 71 -0.15 -14.50 4.75
N TYR A 72 0.97 -14.22 5.41
CA TYR A 72 1.14 -13.11 6.35
C TYR A 72 1.48 -11.82 5.58
N SER A 73 1.18 -10.64 6.13
CA SER A 73 1.51 -9.34 5.52
C SER A 73 0.78 -9.14 4.16
N GLY A 74 1.48 -8.63 3.15
CA GLY A 74 0.98 -8.39 1.80
C GLY A 74 0.43 -6.99 1.61
N VAL A 75 0.75 -6.38 0.47
CA VAL A 75 0.27 -5.05 0.07
C VAL A 75 -0.23 -5.09 -1.38
N ALA A 76 -1.21 -4.24 -1.69
CA ALA A 76 -1.77 -4.12 -3.03
C ALA A 76 -2.10 -2.68 -3.37
N THR A 77 -1.77 -2.25 -4.58
CA THR A 77 -2.17 -0.94 -5.11
C THR A 77 -3.11 -1.16 -6.29
N PHE A 78 -4.30 -0.56 -6.22
CA PHE A 78 -5.30 -0.54 -7.29
C PHE A 78 -5.36 0.85 -7.91
N CYS A 79 -5.37 0.90 -9.23
CA CYS A 79 -5.31 2.11 -10.04
C CYS A 79 -6.51 2.12 -10.98
N ARG A 80 -7.41 3.10 -10.83
CA ARG A 80 -8.57 3.27 -11.68
C ARG A 80 -8.13 3.54 -13.12
N VAL A 81 -8.72 2.81 -14.06
CA VAL A 81 -8.46 2.96 -15.48
C VAL A 81 -9.74 2.93 -16.30
N LYS A 82 -9.79 3.75 -17.35
CA LYS A 82 -10.77 3.65 -18.44
C LYS A 82 -10.36 2.59 -19.46
N ALA A 83 -9.07 2.51 -19.77
CA ALA A 83 -8.53 1.58 -20.75
C ALA A 83 -7.10 1.18 -20.39
N ALA A 84 -6.86 -0.10 -20.13
CA ALA A 84 -5.55 -0.57 -19.66
C ALA A 84 -4.49 -0.78 -20.76
N PHE A 85 -4.90 -0.81 -22.03
CA PHE A 85 -3.98 -0.98 -23.15
C PHE A 85 -3.43 0.35 -23.68
N LEU A 86 -4.07 1.47 -23.36
CA LEU A 86 -3.65 2.78 -23.81
C LEU A 86 -4.34 3.85 -22.95
N SER A 87 -3.72 4.19 -21.82
CA SER A 87 -4.24 5.24 -20.93
C SER A 87 -3.32 6.45 -20.89
N ASN A 88 -3.92 7.62 -20.74
CA ASN A 88 -3.25 8.87 -20.36
C ASN A 88 -3.61 9.29 -18.92
N GLU A 89 -4.32 8.43 -18.19
CA GLU A 89 -4.72 8.68 -16.82
C GLU A 89 -3.51 8.52 -15.91
N VAL A 90 -3.21 9.57 -15.16
CA VAL A 90 -2.14 9.57 -14.16
C VAL A 90 -2.30 8.45 -13.13
N ALA A 91 -3.53 8.00 -12.89
CA ALA A 91 -3.81 6.89 -11.98
C ALA A 91 -3.14 5.58 -12.44
N LEU A 92 -2.99 5.33 -13.74
CA LEU A 92 -2.23 4.19 -14.25
C LEU A 92 -0.73 4.51 -14.16
N PRO A 93 0.07 3.76 -13.41
CA PRO A 93 1.50 4.02 -13.33
C PRO A 93 2.23 3.62 -14.61
N VAL A 94 3.28 4.35 -14.97
CA VAL A 94 4.20 4.03 -16.09
C VAL A 94 5.12 2.86 -15.75
N SER A 95 5.40 2.64 -14.47
CA SER A 95 6.15 1.48 -13.99
C SER A 95 5.71 1.08 -12.59
N ALA A 96 5.90 -0.18 -12.23
CA ALA A 96 5.62 -0.69 -10.89
C ALA A 96 6.72 -1.66 -10.47
N GLU A 97 7.09 -1.61 -9.19
CA GLU A 97 8.18 -2.40 -8.61
C GLU A 97 7.68 -3.10 -7.34
N GLU A 98 8.00 -4.40 -7.21
CA GLU A 98 7.74 -5.17 -6.00
C GLU A 98 8.93 -5.06 -5.05
N GLY A 99 8.67 -4.72 -3.78
CA GLY A 99 9.73 -4.38 -2.85
C GLY A 99 10.23 -2.96 -3.08
N PHE A 100 11.37 -2.63 -2.48
CA PHE A 100 11.99 -1.30 -2.63
C PHE A 100 13.50 -1.34 -2.80
N THR A 101 14.10 -2.53 -2.83
CA THR A 101 15.56 -2.68 -2.96
C THR A 101 16.00 -3.06 -4.37
N GLY A 102 15.08 -3.29 -5.32
CA GLY A 102 15.36 -3.69 -6.69
C GLY A 102 15.71 -5.18 -6.92
N VAL A 103 15.76 -5.99 -5.85
CA VAL A 103 16.29 -7.37 -5.96
C VAL A 103 15.23 -8.42 -6.33
N LEU A 104 13.94 -8.13 -6.14
CA LEU A 104 12.86 -9.10 -6.43
C LEU A 104 12.50 -9.21 -7.92
N GLY A 105 12.59 -8.11 -8.68
CA GLY A 105 12.18 -8.05 -10.09
C GLY A 105 13.07 -8.84 -11.05
N ASN A 106 14.34 -9.03 -10.71
CA ASN A 106 15.33 -9.66 -11.59
C ASN A 106 15.25 -11.20 -11.67
N SER A 107 14.37 -11.84 -10.89
CA SER A 107 14.28 -13.32 -10.86
C SER A 107 13.41 -13.91 -11.97
N LEU A 108 12.55 -13.12 -12.63
CA LEU A 108 11.64 -13.61 -13.68
C LEU A 108 12.16 -13.43 -15.12
N GLU A 109 13.20 -12.63 -15.34
CA GLU A 109 13.86 -12.48 -16.66
C GLU A 109 14.96 -13.54 -16.93
N SER A 110 15.05 -14.60 -16.12
CA SER A 110 16.05 -15.67 -16.28
C SER A 110 15.72 -16.68 -17.39
N GLY A 111 15.16 -16.20 -18.51
CA GLY A 111 14.94 -16.97 -19.72
C GLY A 111 16.01 -16.77 -20.80
N SER A 112 16.76 -15.65 -20.82
CA SER A 112 17.72 -15.40 -21.92
C SER A 112 18.88 -14.41 -21.66
N ARG A 113 19.13 -13.95 -20.43
CA ARG A 113 20.34 -13.15 -20.12
C ARG A 113 21.07 -13.65 -18.88
N LYS A 114 21.74 -14.81 -19.01
CA LYS A 114 22.80 -15.20 -18.08
C LYS A 114 23.98 -14.25 -18.29
N ASN A 115 24.11 -13.19 -17.48
CA ASN A 115 25.38 -12.54 -17.09
C ASN A 115 25.23 -11.16 -16.41
N GLN A 116 24.05 -10.71 -15.99
CA GLN A 116 23.95 -9.49 -15.17
C GLN A 116 23.61 -9.84 -13.73
N CYS A 117 24.49 -9.43 -12.81
CA CYS A 117 24.27 -9.44 -11.37
C CYS A 117 22.95 -8.68 -11.08
N PRO A 118 22.16 -9.06 -10.05
CA PRO A 118 21.01 -8.24 -9.65
C PRO A 118 21.50 -6.82 -9.41
N SER A 119 21.11 -5.86 -10.24
CA SER A 119 21.47 -4.46 -10.03
C SER A 119 20.69 -3.97 -8.82
N THR A 120 21.36 -3.84 -7.69
CA THR A 120 20.80 -3.17 -6.51
C THR A 120 20.51 -1.72 -6.86
N VAL A 121 19.51 -1.13 -6.20
CA VAL A 121 19.28 0.30 -6.29
C VAL A 121 20.52 1.07 -5.80
N GLU A 122 20.85 2.17 -6.48
CA GLU A 122 21.89 3.14 -6.08
C GLU A 122 21.68 3.63 -4.63
N GLY A 123 22.73 3.53 -3.80
CA GLY A 123 22.73 3.92 -2.40
C GLY A 123 22.55 2.77 -1.39
N LEU A 124 22.38 1.54 -1.88
CA LEU A 124 22.24 0.31 -1.08
C LEU A 124 23.47 -0.61 -1.13
N GLU A 125 24.62 -0.10 -1.59
CA GLU A 125 25.87 -0.86 -1.75
C GLU A 125 26.43 -1.39 -0.42
N ASP A 126 26.04 -0.76 0.69
CA ASP A 126 26.43 -1.15 2.05
C ASP A 126 25.76 -2.45 2.53
N PHE A 127 24.76 -2.96 1.81
CA PHE A 127 23.99 -4.15 2.20
C PHE A 127 24.25 -5.33 1.28
N THR A 128 24.27 -6.52 1.87
CA THR A 128 24.36 -7.76 1.09
C THR A 128 23.03 -8.05 0.38
N ILE A 129 23.09 -8.71 -0.78
CA ILE A 129 21.89 -9.13 -1.52
C ILE A 129 20.95 -9.98 -0.65
N ASN A 130 21.49 -10.82 0.24
CA ASN A 130 20.69 -11.64 1.15
C ASN A 130 19.92 -10.80 2.18
N GLU A 131 20.53 -9.72 2.69
CA GLU A 131 19.83 -8.79 3.59
C GLU A 131 18.68 -8.08 2.86
N LEU A 132 18.94 -7.59 1.65
CA LEU A 132 17.93 -6.94 0.81
C LEU A 132 16.77 -7.89 0.47
N LEU A 133 17.08 -9.13 0.07
CA LEU A 133 16.07 -10.17 -0.18
C LEU A 133 15.24 -10.50 1.07
N LYS A 134 15.87 -10.55 2.24
CA LYS A 134 15.17 -10.81 3.51
C LYS A 134 14.19 -9.69 3.84
N ILE A 135 14.55 -8.44 3.57
CA ILE A 135 13.72 -7.26 3.82
C ILE A 135 12.51 -7.23 2.90
N ASP A 136 12.72 -7.40 1.59
CA ASP A 136 11.64 -7.38 0.60
C ASP A 136 10.79 -8.67 0.62
N GLY A 137 11.33 -9.78 1.12
CA GLY A 137 10.68 -11.09 1.15
C GLY A 137 9.39 -11.18 1.98
N GLU A 138 9.10 -10.19 2.84
CA GLU A 138 7.86 -10.16 3.63
C GLU A 138 6.66 -9.51 2.92
N GLY A 139 6.82 -9.07 1.68
CA GLY A 139 5.72 -8.51 0.88
C GLY A 139 5.14 -7.23 1.47
N ARG A 140 6.01 -6.29 1.85
CA ARG A 140 5.65 -5.09 2.63
C ARG A 140 5.61 -3.79 1.84
N CYS A 141 5.97 -3.83 0.55
CA CYS A 141 6.04 -2.64 -0.27
C CYS A 141 5.67 -2.95 -1.73
N ILE A 142 4.78 -2.14 -2.29
CA ILE A 142 4.66 -1.93 -3.75
C ILE A 142 5.06 -0.50 -4.03
N ILE A 143 5.81 -0.28 -5.10
CA ILE A 143 6.07 1.04 -5.64
C ILE A 143 5.35 1.18 -6.98
N THR A 144 4.67 2.30 -7.21
CA THR A 144 4.09 2.67 -8.50
C THR A 144 4.59 4.05 -8.91
N ASP A 145 5.18 4.16 -10.11
CA ASP A 145 5.67 5.42 -10.68
C ASP A 145 4.60 6.03 -11.60
N HIS A 146 4.16 7.24 -11.27
CA HIS A 146 3.12 7.97 -11.99
C HIS A 146 3.66 9.18 -12.78
N VAL A 147 4.96 9.17 -13.11
CA VAL A 147 5.70 10.26 -13.76
C VAL A 147 5.87 11.48 -12.86
N HIS A 148 4.76 12.06 -12.42
CA HIS A 148 4.73 13.25 -11.57
C HIS A 148 5.14 12.93 -10.13
N PHE A 149 4.91 11.71 -9.66
CA PHE A 149 5.32 11.25 -8.33
C PHE A 149 5.53 9.73 -8.32
N VAL A 150 6.33 9.27 -7.36
CA VAL A 150 6.51 7.86 -7.03
C VAL A 150 5.73 7.58 -5.76
N LEU A 151 4.83 6.61 -5.81
CA LEU A 151 3.97 6.22 -4.70
C LEU A 151 4.48 4.93 -4.07
N PHE A 152 4.79 5.00 -2.78
CA PHE A 152 5.15 3.85 -1.96
C PHE A 152 3.94 3.42 -1.13
N ASN A 153 3.42 2.22 -1.37
CA ASN A 153 2.41 1.58 -0.54
C ASN A 153 3.11 0.63 0.44
N ILE A 154 3.13 0.99 1.73
CA ILE A 154 3.98 0.34 2.74
C ILE A 154 3.16 -0.24 3.88
N TYR A 155 3.52 -1.47 4.27
CA TYR A 155 3.14 -2.09 5.54
C TYR A 155 4.38 -2.28 6.43
N GLY A 156 4.61 -1.28 7.27
CA GLY A 156 5.73 -1.21 8.21
C GLY A 156 5.73 -2.37 9.20
N PRO A 157 6.89 -2.93 9.56
CA PRO A 157 6.98 -3.99 10.56
C PRO A 157 6.42 -3.56 11.92
N ARG A 158 5.57 -4.41 12.52
CA ARG A 158 5.32 -4.39 13.96
C ARG A 158 6.46 -5.13 14.68
N ALA A 159 6.84 -4.63 15.86
CA ALA A 159 7.82 -5.23 16.74
C ALA A 159 7.44 -4.91 18.20
N GLU A 160 7.34 -5.94 19.04
CA GLU A 160 7.22 -5.80 20.49
C GLU A 160 8.62 -5.57 21.09
N SER A 161 8.70 -4.97 22.29
CA SER A 161 9.98 -4.51 22.85
C SER A 161 10.95 -5.65 23.24
N ASP A 162 10.42 -6.83 23.54
CA ASP A 162 11.15 -8.03 23.91
C ASP A 162 11.58 -8.88 22.70
N ASP A 163 10.98 -8.66 21.52
CA ASP A 163 11.36 -9.32 20.27
C ASP A 163 12.54 -8.61 19.58
N THR A 164 13.74 -8.90 20.08
CA THR A 164 14.98 -8.26 19.61
C THR A 164 15.21 -8.47 18.11
N GLU A 165 14.90 -9.66 17.58
CA GLU A 165 15.06 -9.96 16.15
C GLU A 165 14.12 -9.11 15.30
N ARG A 166 12.85 -8.99 15.69
CA ARG A 166 11.88 -8.17 14.97
C ARG A 166 12.16 -6.69 15.09
N VAL A 167 12.64 -6.23 16.24
CA VAL A 167 13.11 -4.87 16.43
C VAL A 167 14.28 -4.57 15.49
N GLN A 168 15.24 -5.49 15.35
CA GLN A 168 16.36 -5.32 14.41
C GLN A 168 15.89 -5.35 12.95
N PHE A 169 14.93 -6.23 12.60
CA PHE A 169 14.31 -6.23 11.28
C PHE A 169 13.64 -4.89 10.96
N LYS A 170 12.85 -4.35 11.90
CA LYS A 170 12.17 -3.05 11.76
C LYS A 170 13.19 -1.91 11.56
N LEU A 171 14.30 -1.93 12.27
CA LEU A 171 15.39 -0.96 12.09
C LEU A 171 16.00 -1.04 10.69
N ASN A 172 16.40 -2.24 10.26
CA ASN A 172 17.00 -2.44 8.94
C ASN A 172 16.03 -2.05 7.82
N PHE A 173 14.75 -2.43 7.97
CA PHE A 173 13.69 -2.08 7.04
C PHE A 173 13.62 -0.57 6.81
N PHE A 174 13.52 0.22 7.88
CA PHE A 174 13.41 1.67 7.76
C PHE A 174 14.71 2.36 7.31
N ASN A 175 15.88 1.82 7.69
CA ASN A 175 17.17 2.36 7.24
C ASN A 175 17.35 2.20 5.71
N ILE A 176 17.08 1.00 5.19
CA ILE A 176 17.16 0.72 3.75
C ILE A 176 16.11 1.51 2.98
N LEU A 177 14.89 1.59 3.53
CA LEU A 177 13.80 2.35 2.93
C LEU A 177 14.12 3.85 2.85
N GLN A 178 14.70 4.42 3.91
CA GLN A 178 15.13 5.81 3.91
C GLN A 178 16.22 6.07 2.86
N LYS A 179 17.23 5.19 2.73
CA LYS A 179 18.23 5.30 1.66
C LYS A 179 17.60 5.28 0.26
N ARG A 180 16.57 4.45 0.03
CA ARG A 180 15.82 4.43 -1.23
C ARG A 180 15.11 5.77 -1.48
N TRP A 181 14.51 6.37 -0.47
CA TRP A 181 13.88 7.69 -0.58
C TRP A 181 14.90 8.79 -0.85
N ASP A 182 16.00 8.82 -0.11
CA ASP A 182 17.05 9.82 -0.26
C ASP A 182 17.62 9.80 -1.68
N SER A 183 17.90 8.61 -2.22
CA SER A 183 18.35 8.41 -3.61
C SER A 183 17.37 9.00 -4.63
N LEU A 184 16.07 8.71 -4.50
CA LEU A 184 15.04 9.26 -5.39
C LEU A 184 14.89 10.79 -5.25
N LEU A 185 14.92 11.32 -4.03
CA LEU A 185 14.82 12.76 -3.78
C LEU A 185 16.03 13.51 -4.33
N CYS A 186 17.25 12.94 -4.21
CA CYS A 186 18.47 13.48 -4.82
C CYS A 186 18.39 13.54 -6.36
N GLN A 187 17.65 12.60 -6.98
CA GLN A 187 17.36 12.61 -8.41
C GLN A 187 16.22 13.59 -8.80
N GLY A 188 15.75 14.42 -7.86
CA GLY A 188 14.66 15.38 -8.08
C GLY A 188 13.28 14.73 -8.16
N ARG A 189 13.14 13.46 -7.78
CA ARG A 189 11.84 12.77 -7.78
C ARG A 189 10.96 13.30 -6.65
N ARG A 190 9.66 13.16 -6.85
CA ARG A 190 8.60 13.47 -5.90
C ARG A 190 8.07 12.18 -5.32
N ILE A 191 7.87 12.13 -4.01
CA ILE A 191 7.52 10.90 -3.31
C ILE A 191 6.25 11.12 -2.49
N PHE A 192 5.32 10.17 -2.62
CA PHE A 192 4.29 9.94 -1.62
C PHE A 192 4.52 8.59 -0.95
N VAL A 193 4.45 8.54 0.37
CA VAL A 193 4.48 7.30 1.16
C VAL A 193 3.15 7.14 1.83
N VAL A 194 2.48 6.03 1.61
CA VAL A 194 1.16 5.74 2.18
C VAL A 194 1.12 4.38 2.84
N GLY A 195 0.31 4.25 3.89
CA GLY A 195 0.04 2.97 4.55
C GLY A 195 0.32 2.96 6.03
N ASP A 196 0.21 1.76 6.61
CA ASP A 196 0.44 1.51 8.03
C ASP A 196 1.94 1.39 8.29
N LEU A 197 2.54 2.42 8.87
CA LEU A 197 3.96 2.41 9.24
C LEU A 197 4.20 1.79 10.63
N ASN A 198 3.14 1.40 11.35
CA ASN A 198 3.20 0.87 12.71
C ASN A 198 3.96 1.79 13.67
N ILE A 199 3.79 3.11 13.50
CA ILE A 199 4.43 4.15 14.31
C ILE A 199 3.41 5.27 14.55
N ALA A 200 3.13 5.58 15.82
CA ALA A 200 2.43 6.80 16.23
C ALA A 200 3.48 7.88 16.54
N PRO A 201 3.63 8.95 15.73
CA PRO A 201 4.78 9.86 15.78
C PRO A 201 4.92 10.71 17.04
N SER A 202 3.80 11.07 17.68
CA SER A 202 3.78 11.95 18.86
C SER A 202 2.64 11.58 19.79
N ALA A 203 2.66 12.03 21.04
CA ALA A 203 1.67 11.66 22.06
C ALA A 203 0.22 11.97 21.63
N ILE A 204 -0.01 13.03 20.84
CA ILE A 204 -1.32 13.36 20.27
C ILE A 204 -1.89 12.24 19.36
N ASP A 205 -1.02 11.38 18.82
CA ASP A 205 -1.34 10.29 17.90
C ASP A 205 -1.62 8.95 18.63
N ARG A 206 -1.67 8.94 19.97
CA ARG A 206 -1.88 7.72 20.77
C ARG A 206 -2.64 8.03 22.06
N CYS A 207 -3.69 7.26 22.35
CA CYS A 207 -4.51 7.47 23.55
C CYS A 207 -3.74 7.21 24.87
N ASP A 208 -2.92 6.15 24.94
CA ASP A 208 -2.18 5.71 26.13
C ASP A 208 -0.71 6.18 26.16
N ALA A 209 -0.41 7.35 25.59
CA ALA A 209 0.95 7.89 25.57
C ALA A 209 1.48 8.20 26.99
N GLY A 210 2.31 7.30 27.52
CA GLY A 210 2.99 7.48 28.81
C GLY A 210 4.19 8.44 28.76
N PRO A 211 4.86 8.70 29.91
CA PRO A 211 5.94 9.68 30.03
C PRO A 211 7.12 9.45 29.08
N ASP A 212 7.45 8.19 28.79
CA ASP A 212 8.57 7.80 27.91
C ASP A 212 8.15 7.56 26.46
N PHE A 213 6.89 7.86 26.10
CA PHE A 213 6.33 7.57 24.78
C PHE A 213 7.22 8.13 23.65
N GLU A 214 7.67 9.37 23.82
CA GLU A 214 8.47 10.11 22.83
C GLU A 214 9.90 9.56 22.65
N LYS A 215 10.45 8.83 23.64
CA LYS A 215 11.84 8.34 23.61
C LYS A 215 12.02 7.11 22.71
N ASN A 216 10.91 6.50 22.23
CA ASN A 216 10.99 5.34 21.36
C ASN A 216 11.75 5.67 20.06
N LYS A 217 12.78 4.88 19.75
CA LYS A 217 13.66 5.10 18.59
C LYS A 217 12.94 5.20 17.25
N PHE A 218 11.85 4.45 17.04
CA PHE A 218 11.09 4.50 15.78
C PHE A 218 10.27 5.80 15.66
N ARG A 219 9.79 6.35 16.79
CA ARG A 219 9.11 7.65 16.81
C ARG A 219 10.10 8.78 16.59
N THR A 220 11.27 8.71 17.22
CA THR A 220 12.37 9.65 16.97
C THR A 220 12.80 9.61 15.51
N TRP A 221 12.98 8.42 14.93
CA TRP A 221 13.26 8.25 13.51
C TRP A 221 12.19 8.89 12.63
N PHE A 222 10.90 8.56 12.84
CA PHE A 222 9.82 9.14 12.06
C PHE A 222 9.84 10.66 12.12
N ARG A 223 9.96 11.23 13.32
CA ARG A 223 10.03 12.69 13.48
C ARG A 223 11.25 13.29 12.79
N SER A 224 12.40 12.60 12.76
CA SER A 224 13.60 13.09 12.07
C SER A 224 13.42 13.21 10.54
N LEU A 225 12.47 12.46 9.96
CA LEU A 225 12.12 12.60 8.55
C LEU A 225 11.37 13.90 8.25
N LEU A 226 10.76 14.53 9.27
CA LEU A 226 9.83 15.64 9.06
C LEU A 226 10.56 16.96 8.85
N VAL A 227 10.06 17.80 7.94
CA VAL A 227 10.62 19.13 7.63
C VAL A 227 10.76 20.00 8.87
N ARG A 228 9.75 19.99 9.77
CA ARG A 228 9.79 20.74 11.04
C ARG A 228 10.94 20.32 11.98
N ASN A 229 11.55 19.16 11.73
CA ASN A 229 12.67 18.59 12.47
C ASN A 229 13.96 18.52 11.64
N GLY A 230 14.00 19.17 10.46
CA GLY A 230 15.16 19.20 9.56
C GLY A 230 15.21 18.08 8.52
N GLY A 231 14.17 17.26 8.41
CA GLY A 231 14.03 16.25 7.36
C GLY A 231 13.41 16.80 6.07
N LEU A 232 12.99 15.90 5.18
CA LEU A 232 12.50 16.23 3.82
C LEU A 232 11.02 15.91 3.60
N PHE A 233 10.39 15.20 4.54
CA PHE A 233 9.00 14.77 4.43
C PHE A 233 8.06 15.68 5.22
N TYR A 234 6.84 15.80 4.74
CA TYR A 234 5.72 16.31 5.49
C TYR A 234 4.80 15.15 5.90
N ASP A 235 4.32 15.15 7.13
CA ASP A 235 3.16 14.34 7.54
C ASP A 235 1.91 15.09 7.09
N VAL A 236 1.35 14.71 5.94
CA VAL A 236 0.32 15.48 5.24
C VAL A 236 -0.90 15.72 6.13
N PHE A 237 -1.29 14.72 6.93
CA PHE A 237 -2.41 14.86 7.86
C PHE A 237 -2.12 15.92 8.91
N ARG A 238 -0.91 15.95 9.49
CA ARG A 238 -0.55 16.93 10.51
C ARG A 238 -0.26 18.32 9.97
N GLU A 239 0.14 18.46 8.71
CA GLU A 239 0.21 19.77 8.06
C GLU A 239 -1.19 20.38 7.85
N LYS A 240 -2.19 19.54 7.53
CA LYS A 240 -3.58 20.01 7.35
C LYS A 240 -4.35 20.15 8.67
N HIS A 241 -4.04 19.30 9.66
CA HIS A 241 -4.74 19.21 10.95
C HIS A 241 -3.75 19.15 12.13
N PRO A 242 -2.96 20.22 12.37
CA PRO A 242 -1.85 20.19 13.32
C PRO A 242 -2.27 19.89 14.75
N GLU A 243 -3.43 20.42 15.17
CA GLU A 243 -3.91 20.31 16.55
C GLU A 243 -5.07 19.32 16.73
N ARG A 244 -5.52 18.65 15.66
CA ARG A 244 -6.68 17.72 15.76
C ARG A 244 -6.33 16.54 16.66
N ARG A 245 -6.97 16.50 17.83
CA ARG A 245 -6.84 15.40 18.80
C ARG A 245 -7.75 14.24 18.40
N GLU A 246 -7.51 13.06 18.97
CA GLU A 246 -8.40 11.90 18.83
C GLU A 246 -8.58 11.38 17.39
N ALA A 247 -7.72 11.84 16.47
CA ALA A 247 -7.69 11.45 15.06
C ALA A 247 -6.92 10.14 14.88
N TYR A 248 -7.48 9.05 15.39
CA TYR A 248 -6.88 7.73 15.34
C TYR A 248 -7.33 6.95 14.10
N THR A 249 -6.51 6.00 13.69
CA THR A 249 -6.75 5.18 12.50
C THR A 249 -6.82 3.69 12.79
N CYS A 250 -6.41 3.25 13.98
CA CYS A 250 -6.36 1.85 14.39
C CYS A 250 -6.83 1.67 15.85
N TRP A 251 -7.66 0.65 16.09
CA TRP A 251 -8.17 0.28 17.41
C TRP A 251 -8.12 -1.24 17.62
N ALA A 252 -7.80 -1.66 18.84
CA ALA A 252 -7.79 -3.08 19.18
C ALA A 252 -9.20 -3.71 19.10
N THR A 253 -9.32 -4.82 18.38
CA THR A 253 -10.62 -5.48 18.11
C THR A 253 -11.25 -6.18 19.31
N ASN A 254 -10.47 -6.43 20.37
CA ASN A 254 -10.78 -7.34 21.46
C ASN A 254 -11.05 -6.65 22.81
N SER A 255 -11.14 -5.31 22.84
CA SER A 255 -11.33 -4.54 24.08
C SER A 255 -12.44 -3.49 24.01
N GLY A 256 -13.21 -3.41 22.91
CA GLY A 256 -14.16 -2.32 22.69
C GLY A 256 -13.48 -0.96 22.48
N ALA A 257 -12.18 -0.96 22.16
CA ALA A 257 -11.35 0.25 22.05
C ALA A 257 -11.94 1.30 21.10
N GLU A 258 -12.56 0.88 19.99
CA GLU A 258 -13.20 1.80 19.05
C GLU A 258 -14.36 2.59 19.69
N GLU A 259 -15.19 1.95 20.53
CA GLU A 259 -16.36 2.60 21.14
C GLU A 259 -15.98 3.78 22.04
N PHE A 260 -14.77 3.72 22.63
CA PHE A 260 -14.21 4.76 23.49
C PHE A 260 -13.13 5.59 22.78
N ASN A 261 -12.97 5.41 21.47
CA ASN A 261 -11.89 5.98 20.67
C ASN A 261 -10.49 5.80 21.29
N PHE A 262 -10.24 4.66 21.94
CA PHE A 262 -8.95 4.29 22.51
C PHE A 262 -8.02 3.76 21.41
N GLY A 263 -7.50 4.69 20.59
CA GLY A 263 -6.84 4.35 19.34
C GLY A 263 -5.41 4.87 19.19
N SER A 264 -4.88 4.65 18.00
CA SER A 264 -3.60 5.21 17.52
C SER A 264 -3.73 5.68 16.08
N ARG A 265 -3.00 6.73 15.71
CA ARG A 265 -2.77 7.10 14.31
C ARG A 265 -1.46 6.49 13.82
N ILE A 266 -1.56 5.41 13.07
CA ILE A 266 -0.40 4.66 12.54
C ILE A 266 -0.43 4.49 11.03
N ASP A 267 -1.53 4.88 10.40
CA ASP A 267 -1.71 4.95 8.95
C ASP A 267 -1.41 6.37 8.49
N HIS A 268 -0.44 6.51 7.60
CA HIS A 268 0.13 7.82 7.24
C HIS A 268 0.05 8.07 5.75
N ILE A 269 0.05 9.36 5.42
CA ILE A 269 0.38 9.87 4.09
C ILE A 269 1.53 10.86 4.29
N LEU A 270 2.71 10.54 3.77
CA LEU A 270 3.87 11.43 3.77
C LEU A 270 4.13 11.95 2.37
N SER A 271 4.60 13.20 2.27
CA SER A 271 4.91 13.85 1.00
C SER A 271 6.30 14.48 1.03
N ALA A 272 7.08 14.29 -0.03
CA ALA A 272 8.38 14.93 -0.20
C ALA A 272 8.65 15.28 -1.66
N GLY A 273 9.49 16.29 -1.86
CA GLY A 273 9.92 16.77 -3.17
C GLY A 273 9.29 18.11 -3.59
N PRO A 274 9.78 18.68 -4.69
CA PRO A 274 9.36 20.02 -5.12
C PRO A 274 7.90 20.04 -5.61
N CYS A 275 7.35 21.21 -5.97
CA CYS A 275 6.09 21.30 -6.71
C CYS A 275 6.25 21.03 -8.22
N LEU A 276 5.14 20.81 -8.93
CA LEU A 276 5.14 20.54 -10.38
C LEU A 276 5.27 21.81 -11.25
N HIS A 277 5.16 23.00 -10.66
CA HIS A 277 5.34 24.26 -11.38
C HIS A 277 6.78 24.42 -11.90
N GLU A 278 6.94 25.03 -13.07
CA GLU A 278 8.24 25.30 -13.70
C GLU A 278 9.00 26.46 -13.02
N GLU A 279 8.28 27.36 -12.33
CA GLU A 279 8.87 28.53 -11.68
C GLU A 279 9.37 28.19 -10.27
N GLU A 280 10.65 28.48 -10.00
CA GLU A 280 11.26 28.35 -8.69
C GLU A 280 10.80 29.50 -7.77
N ASN A 281 9.74 29.25 -6.99
CA ASN A 281 9.32 30.13 -5.92
C ASN A 281 9.65 29.53 -4.54
N GLN A 282 10.19 30.37 -3.65
CA GLN A 282 10.48 29.98 -2.27
C GLN A 282 9.17 29.57 -1.55
N GLY A 283 9.16 28.38 -0.94
CA GLY A 283 8.01 27.85 -0.19
C GLY A 283 7.07 26.93 -0.97
N HIS A 284 7.33 26.69 -2.26
CA HIS A 284 6.59 25.71 -3.04
C HIS A 284 7.08 24.28 -2.76
N SER A 285 6.13 23.35 -2.66
CA SER A 285 6.39 21.92 -2.44
C SER A 285 5.28 21.10 -3.08
N LEU A 286 5.51 19.79 -3.24
CA LEU A 286 4.46 18.88 -3.70
C LEU A 286 3.20 18.98 -2.82
N LEU A 287 3.39 19.08 -1.50
CA LEU A 287 2.31 19.23 -0.53
C LEU A 287 1.58 20.57 -0.71
N THR A 288 2.30 21.69 -0.62
CA THR A 288 1.69 23.02 -0.54
C THR A 288 0.96 23.42 -1.82
N CYS A 289 1.44 22.95 -2.97
CA CYS A 289 0.85 23.28 -4.27
C CYS A 289 -0.23 22.29 -4.70
N HIS A 290 -0.04 20.98 -4.47
CA HIS A 290 -0.87 19.97 -5.14
C HIS A 290 -1.71 19.12 -4.20
N VAL A 291 -1.49 19.15 -2.89
CA VAL A 291 -2.37 18.45 -1.93
C VAL A 291 -3.43 19.43 -1.44
N GLU A 292 -4.65 19.28 -1.95
CA GLU A 292 -5.79 20.11 -1.55
C GLU A 292 -6.29 19.70 -0.16
N GLU A 293 -6.53 18.40 0.02
CA GLU A 293 -7.16 17.84 1.21
C GLU A 293 -6.44 16.56 1.66
N CYS A 294 -6.42 16.31 2.96
CA CYS A 294 -6.02 15.04 3.56
C CYS A 294 -6.85 14.85 4.82
N ASP A 295 -7.53 13.70 4.95
CA ASP A 295 -8.33 13.41 6.13
C ASP A 295 -8.52 11.90 6.35
N ILE A 296 -9.06 11.55 7.52
CA ILE A 296 -9.48 10.20 7.88
C ILE A 296 -10.90 10.00 7.35
N LEU A 297 -11.17 8.86 6.73
CA LEU A 297 -12.48 8.56 6.15
C LEU A 297 -13.47 8.10 7.25
N GLU A 298 -13.89 9.03 8.11
CA GLU A 298 -14.75 8.78 9.27
C GLU A 298 -16.16 8.27 8.89
N LEU A 299 -16.67 8.70 7.72
CA LEU A 299 -17.97 8.25 7.17
C LEU A 299 -17.92 6.88 6.49
N PHE A 300 -16.76 6.19 6.49
CA PHE A 300 -16.68 4.82 6.03
C PHE A 300 -17.51 3.93 6.98
N ARG A 301 -18.78 3.76 6.63
CA ARG A 301 -19.72 2.92 7.39
C ARG A 301 -19.17 1.50 7.38
N ARG A 302 -18.62 1.08 8.52
CA ARG A 302 -18.50 -0.33 8.91
C ARG A 302 -19.92 -0.92 8.84
N TRP A 303 -20.25 -1.53 7.70
CA TRP A 303 -21.62 -1.85 7.28
C TRP A 303 -22.30 -2.80 8.27
N LYS A 304 -23.42 -2.39 8.86
CA LYS A 304 -24.37 -3.24 9.59
C LYS A 304 -25.67 -3.40 8.78
N PRO A 305 -26.10 -4.62 8.43
CA PRO A 305 -27.50 -4.88 8.14
C PRO A 305 -28.22 -5.24 9.46
N GLY A 306 -29.08 -4.33 9.94
CA GLY A 306 -30.13 -4.67 10.91
C GLY A 306 -30.12 -3.88 12.22
N ASP A 307 -31.26 -3.24 12.48
CA ASP A 307 -31.68 -2.74 13.79
C ASP A 307 -31.54 -3.82 14.87
N THR A 308 -30.86 -3.52 15.97
CA THR A 308 -31.14 -4.19 17.24
C THR A 308 -30.99 -3.25 18.43
N HIS A 309 -32.10 -3.12 19.15
CA HIS A 309 -32.23 -2.52 20.47
C HIS A 309 -31.40 -3.25 21.55
N ARG A 310 -30.97 -2.44 22.54
CA ARG A 310 -30.64 -2.73 23.96
C ARG A 310 -29.20 -3.10 24.35
N TRP A 311 -28.72 -2.26 25.27
CA TRP A 311 -27.74 -2.50 26.33
C TRP A 311 -28.00 -3.79 27.12
N LYS A 312 -26.94 -4.59 27.31
CA LYS A 312 -26.66 -5.42 28.50
C LYS A 312 -25.20 -5.92 28.41
N ALA A 313 -24.43 -5.58 29.44
CA ALA A 313 -23.20 -6.21 29.93
C ALA A 313 -22.26 -6.86 28.88
N GLY A 314 -21.12 -6.20 28.65
CA GLY A 314 -19.87 -6.82 28.18
C GLY A 314 -20.01 -7.75 26.96
N ARG A 315 -20.17 -7.17 25.77
CA ARG A 315 -19.98 -7.92 24.52
C ARG A 315 -18.56 -7.69 24.01
N ASN A 316 -17.87 -8.78 23.66
CA ASN A 316 -16.90 -8.77 22.56
C ASN A 316 -17.68 -8.38 21.29
N VAL A 317 -17.87 -7.09 21.04
CA VAL A 317 -18.43 -6.60 19.79
C VAL A 317 -17.33 -6.77 18.75
N LYS A 318 -17.35 -7.89 18.03
CA LYS A 318 -16.44 -8.11 16.90
C LYS A 318 -16.70 -7.00 15.89
N LEU A 319 -15.71 -6.15 15.65
CA LEU A 319 -15.83 -5.04 14.71
C LEU A 319 -16.13 -5.58 13.30
N GLU A 320 -17.18 -5.05 12.65
CA GLU A 320 -17.52 -5.36 11.26
C GLU A 320 -16.67 -4.50 10.32
N GLY A 321 -15.40 -4.86 10.16
CA GLY A 321 -14.45 -3.98 9.49
C GLY A 321 -13.03 -4.52 9.60
N SER A 322 -12.08 -3.77 9.05
CA SER A 322 -10.72 -3.81 9.58
C SER A 322 -10.70 -3.20 10.98
N ASP A 323 -9.67 -3.49 11.77
CA ASP A 323 -9.30 -2.69 12.94
C ASP A 323 -8.85 -1.27 12.58
N HIS A 324 -8.58 -1.03 11.29
CA HIS A 324 -8.20 0.29 10.79
C HIS A 324 -9.36 1.02 10.11
N VAL A 325 -9.20 2.33 9.89
CA VAL A 325 -10.03 3.13 8.98
C VAL A 325 -9.16 3.71 7.86
N PRO A 326 -9.72 3.93 6.65
CA PRO A 326 -8.96 4.51 5.55
C PRO A 326 -8.54 5.95 5.82
N VAL A 327 -7.36 6.32 5.33
CA VAL A 327 -6.88 7.71 5.24
C VAL A 327 -6.80 8.08 3.76
N TYR A 328 -7.15 9.32 3.40
CA TYR A 328 -7.10 9.76 2.02
C TYR A 328 -6.45 11.12 1.86
N MET A 329 -6.01 11.38 0.63
CA MET A 329 -5.66 12.72 0.17
C MET A 329 -6.30 13.01 -1.19
N ARG A 330 -6.60 14.28 -1.45
CA ARG A 330 -7.03 14.79 -2.76
C ARG A 330 -5.93 15.66 -3.34
N LEU A 331 -5.49 15.27 -4.54
CA LEU A 331 -4.54 15.99 -5.36
C LEU A 331 -5.24 16.83 -6.42
N VAL A 332 -4.73 18.05 -6.63
CA VAL A 332 -5.19 19.01 -7.65
C VAL A 332 -4.05 19.36 -8.60
N GLU A 333 -4.42 19.84 -9.79
CA GLU A 333 -3.47 20.35 -10.78
C GLU A 333 -2.38 19.35 -11.17
N ILE A 334 -2.71 18.06 -11.14
CA ILE A 334 -1.84 17.00 -11.64
C ILE A 334 -2.08 16.87 -13.15
N PRO A 335 -1.08 17.16 -14.00
CA PRO A 335 -1.23 17.06 -15.45
C PRO A 335 -1.52 15.63 -15.91
N ASN A 336 -2.15 15.47 -17.07
CA ASN A 336 -2.22 14.15 -17.70
C ASN A 336 -0.83 13.72 -18.19
N ILE A 337 -0.61 12.40 -18.24
CA ILE A 337 0.64 11.82 -18.75
C ILE A 337 0.50 11.40 -20.22
N GLU A 338 1.64 11.17 -20.87
CA GLU A 338 1.66 10.58 -22.22
C GLU A 338 1.00 9.20 -22.21
N LYS A 339 0.40 8.81 -23.35
CA LYS A 339 -0.25 7.52 -23.45
C LYS A 339 0.76 6.38 -23.30
N HIS A 340 0.49 5.44 -22.40
CA HIS A 340 1.33 4.27 -22.20
C HIS A 340 0.52 3.00 -21.89
N ASN A 341 1.22 1.87 -21.92
CA ASN A 341 0.68 0.56 -21.59
C ASN A 341 0.73 0.30 -20.08
N THR A 342 -0.11 -0.62 -19.62
CA THR A 342 -0.03 -1.12 -18.24
C THR A 342 1.32 -1.80 -17.96
N PRO A 343 1.99 -1.54 -16.82
CA PRO A 343 3.24 -2.20 -16.45
C PRO A 343 3.12 -3.72 -16.33
N SER A 344 4.21 -4.43 -16.62
CA SER A 344 4.28 -5.90 -16.62
C SER A 344 3.96 -6.54 -15.27
N LEU A 345 4.11 -5.81 -14.16
CA LEU A 345 3.77 -6.26 -12.81
C LEU A 345 2.24 -6.33 -12.56
N SER A 346 1.41 -5.80 -13.47
CA SER A 346 -0.04 -5.87 -13.29
C SER A 346 -0.53 -7.32 -13.20
N THR A 347 -1.46 -7.55 -12.27
CA THR A 347 -2.11 -8.87 -12.11
C THR A 347 -2.94 -9.28 -13.32
N ARG A 348 -3.19 -8.40 -14.29
CA ARG A 348 -3.78 -8.77 -15.59
C ARG A 348 -2.91 -9.78 -16.36
N TYR A 349 -1.59 -9.69 -16.20
CA TYR A 349 -0.61 -10.54 -16.86
C TYR A 349 -0.24 -11.77 -16.04
N CYS A 350 -0.75 -11.86 -14.81
CA CYS A 350 -0.74 -13.10 -14.09
C CYS A 350 -1.67 -14.04 -14.87
N ALA A 351 -1.10 -14.80 -15.81
CA ALA A 351 -1.75 -15.94 -16.44
C ALA A 351 -2.42 -16.69 -15.31
N GLN A 352 -3.76 -16.76 -15.34
CA GLN A 352 -4.60 -17.37 -14.32
C GLN A 352 -3.81 -18.50 -13.64
N TRP A 353 -3.33 -18.28 -12.42
CA TRP A 353 -2.55 -19.25 -11.64
C TRP A 353 -3.50 -20.33 -11.11
N GLY A 354 -4.21 -20.97 -12.04
CA GLY A 354 -5.43 -21.74 -11.85
C GLY A 354 -6.27 -21.71 -13.13
N VAL A 355 -5.85 -22.50 -14.13
CA VAL A 355 -6.67 -22.82 -15.31
C VAL A 355 -6.56 -24.29 -15.62
N ASP A 356 -7.39 -25.06 -14.95
CA ASP A 356 -7.90 -26.30 -15.55
C ASP A 356 -9.18 -26.05 -16.38
N GLU A 357 -9.67 -24.80 -16.51
CA GLU A 357 -10.96 -24.53 -17.19
C GLU A 357 -10.86 -23.94 -18.61
N VAL A 358 -9.70 -23.52 -19.13
CA VAL A 358 -9.53 -23.10 -20.54
C VAL A 358 -9.22 -24.29 -21.47
N LYS A 359 -8.96 -25.48 -20.92
CA LYS A 359 -8.87 -26.69 -21.76
C LYS A 359 -10.23 -27.16 -22.28
N GLN A 360 -11.35 -26.73 -21.70
CA GLN A 360 -12.66 -27.20 -22.14
C GLN A 360 -13.23 -26.37 -23.31
N ILE A 361 -12.92 -25.07 -23.37
CA ILE A 361 -13.40 -24.20 -24.46
C ILE A 361 -12.59 -24.39 -25.76
N ILE A 362 -11.31 -24.79 -25.66
CA ILE A 362 -10.47 -25.04 -26.85
C ILE A 362 -10.69 -26.47 -27.42
N VAL A 363 -11.21 -27.41 -26.62
CA VAL A 363 -11.59 -28.74 -27.13
C VAL A 363 -12.95 -28.68 -27.83
N GLU A 364 -13.93 -27.94 -27.29
CA GLU A 364 -15.26 -27.83 -27.93
C GLU A 364 -15.24 -27.04 -29.25
N GLN A 365 -14.34 -26.05 -29.42
CA GLN A 365 -14.19 -25.35 -30.72
C GLN A 365 -13.37 -26.11 -31.78
N ASN A 366 -12.63 -27.15 -31.39
CA ASN A 366 -11.91 -28.01 -32.32
C ASN A 366 -12.72 -29.25 -32.76
N ASP A 367 -13.69 -29.70 -31.96
CA ASP A 367 -14.60 -30.77 -32.36
C ASP A 367 -15.73 -30.29 -33.29
N GLU A 368 -16.20 -29.04 -33.17
CA GLU A 368 -17.18 -28.48 -34.14
C GLU A 368 -16.59 -28.20 -35.53
N ASN A 369 -15.28 -27.96 -35.63
CA ASN A 369 -14.60 -27.73 -36.92
C ASN A 369 -14.18 -29.03 -37.64
N ASN A 370 -14.25 -30.18 -36.97
CA ASN A 370 -13.92 -31.49 -37.54
C ASN A 370 -15.15 -32.32 -37.96
N HIS A 371 -16.37 -31.79 -37.78
CA HIS A 371 -17.62 -32.45 -38.23
C HIS A 371 -18.27 -31.78 -39.45
N ASN A 372 -17.64 -30.78 -40.06
CA ASN A 372 -18.11 -30.12 -41.29
C ASN A 372 -17.17 -30.31 -42.49
N ARG A 373 -16.32 -31.35 -42.46
CA ARG A 373 -15.56 -31.83 -43.61
C ARG A 373 -15.71 -33.34 -43.74
N ASP A 374 -16.93 -33.76 -44.00
CA ASP A 374 -17.25 -35.02 -44.68
C ASP A 374 -18.75 -35.01 -44.97
N PHE A 375 -19.14 -34.37 -46.08
CA PHE A 375 -20.25 -34.75 -46.97
C PHE A 375 -20.21 -33.90 -48.25
#